data_AF-A0A4U8Q8B9-F1
#
_entry.id   AF-A0A4U8Q8B9-F1
#
_cell.length_a   1.000
_cell.length_b   1.000
_cell.length_c   1.000
_cell.angle_alpha   90.00
_cell.angle_beta   90.00
_cell.angle_gamma   90.00
#
_symmetry.space_group_name_H-M   'P 1'
#
loop_
_entity.id
_entity.type
_entity.pdbx_description
1 polymer ?
#
loop_
_entity_poly.entity_id
_entity_poly.type
_entity_poly.pdbx_seq_one_letter_code
_entity_poly.pdbx_strand_id
1 'polypeptide(L)'
;MKIDKIINNNIVSALEDDGKEIIVMGRGIGFNTKPGKEIQEKKIEKIFRMDSQNTVDKFKQLLENMPLKHIQASMEIITYAKSVLNRRLNQNIYITLTDHINFAIERLNENMTFTNPLLHEVKAFYKEEYLIGEYAIALIERWIGVTLPVDEAGFIALHIVNAEFNTGMRDTIDITNLIQNVVKIVKEFFGMNLDEMSLNYQRFVTHLRFLAQRIIAKELLNSENSEFNRLILQLYPEEYACSLKIKDYIKEIYRHDVTDEETAYLAVHIKRMRM
;
A
#
# COMPACT_ATOMS: atom_id res chain seq x y z
N MET A 1 27.07 -2.35 18.45
CA MET A 1 26.54 -3.36 17.50
C MET A 1 27.62 -4.29 16.96
N LYS A 2 27.37 -5.60 17.02
CA LYS A 2 28.32 -6.66 16.59
C LYS A 2 27.70 -7.54 15.52
N ILE A 3 28.50 -7.95 14.53
CA ILE A 3 28.06 -8.83 13.45
C ILE A 3 27.65 -10.18 14.02
N ASP A 4 26.44 -10.62 13.69
CA ASP A 4 25.95 -11.96 14.01
C ASP A 4 26.13 -12.90 12.81
N LYS A 5 25.57 -12.53 11.64
CA LYS A 5 25.69 -13.30 10.39
C LYS A 5 26.10 -12.41 9.22
N ILE A 6 26.93 -12.94 8.32
CA ILE A 6 27.22 -12.30 7.03
C ILE A 6 26.18 -12.82 6.03
N ILE A 7 25.44 -11.92 5.39
CA ILE A 7 24.40 -12.27 4.40
C ILE A 7 25.03 -12.26 3.01
N ASN A 8 25.70 -11.16 2.64
CA ASN A 8 26.52 -11.05 1.45
C ASN A 8 27.61 -9.97 1.64
N ASN A 9 28.36 -9.64 0.59
CA ASN A 9 29.45 -8.66 0.67
C ASN A 9 29.02 -7.26 1.17
N ASN A 10 27.75 -6.90 0.99
CA ASN A 10 27.22 -5.56 1.28
C ASN A 10 26.16 -5.54 2.38
N ILE A 11 25.81 -6.69 2.96
CA ILE A 11 24.76 -6.80 3.96
C ILE A 11 25.17 -7.82 5.03
N VAL A 12 25.00 -7.43 6.29
CA VAL A 12 25.22 -8.29 7.46
C VAL A 12 24.01 -8.18 8.39
N SER A 13 23.75 -9.21 9.18
CA SER A 13 22.94 -9.08 10.39
C SER A 13 23.82 -8.82 11.60
N ALA A 14 23.30 -8.05 12.54
CA ALA A 14 24.03 -7.60 13.71
C ALA A 14 23.12 -7.56 14.93
N LEU A 15 23.70 -7.73 16.10
CA LEU A 15 23.02 -7.53 17.37
C LEU A 15 23.30 -6.13 17.89
N GLU A 16 22.24 -5.40 18.24
CA GLU A 16 22.31 -4.17 19.03
C GLU A 16 22.63 -4.50 20.50
N ASP A 17 22.94 -3.47 21.28
CA ASP A 17 23.38 -3.65 22.67
C ASP A 17 22.27 -4.17 23.59
N ASP A 18 21.00 -4.00 23.19
CA ASP A 18 19.82 -4.59 23.85
C ASP A 18 19.51 -6.04 23.41
N GLY A 19 20.38 -6.62 22.57
CA GLY A 19 20.24 -7.98 22.04
C GLY A 19 19.28 -8.12 20.87
N LYS A 20 18.68 -7.03 20.36
CA LYS A 20 17.84 -7.09 19.16
C LYS A 20 18.67 -7.26 17.90
N GLU A 21 18.19 -8.13 17.02
CA GLU A 21 18.81 -8.31 15.72
C GLU A 21 18.34 -7.27 14.71
N ILE A 22 19.29 -6.71 13.98
CA ILE A 22 19.09 -5.71 12.93
C ILE A 22 19.82 -6.14 11.65
N ILE A 23 19.37 -5.63 10.51
CA ILE A 23 20.07 -5.81 9.23
C ILE A 23 20.79 -4.51 8.90
N VAL A 24 22.08 -4.62 8.57
CA VAL A 24 22.95 -3.48 8.26
C VAL A 24 23.45 -3.61 6.84
N MET A 25 23.23 -2.56 6.06
CA MET A 25 23.65 -2.45 4.67
C MET A 25 24.75 -1.40 4.54
N GLY A 26 25.73 -1.72 3.70
CA GLY A 26 26.84 -0.83 3.42
C GLY A 26 27.81 -1.44 2.43
N ARG A 27 28.40 -0.62 1.55
CA ARG A 27 29.37 -1.10 0.56
C ARG A 27 30.53 -1.84 1.23
N GLY A 28 30.68 -3.13 0.92
CA GLY A 28 31.76 -3.97 1.46
C GLY A 28 31.74 -4.13 2.98
N ILE A 29 30.56 -4.04 3.61
CA ILE A 29 30.41 -4.21 5.07
C ILE A 29 30.55 -5.67 5.51
N GLY A 30 30.14 -6.62 4.66
CA GLY A 30 30.32 -8.06 4.86
C GLY A 30 31.62 -8.61 4.27
N PHE A 31 32.37 -7.80 3.52
CA PHE A 31 33.61 -8.22 2.88
C PHE A 31 34.77 -8.31 3.90
N ASN A 32 35.46 -9.45 3.92
CA ASN A 32 36.62 -9.73 4.79
C ASN A 32 36.35 -9.48 6.29
N THR A 33 35.13 -9.77 6.74
CA THR A 33 34.73 -9.72 8.16
C THR A 33 34.34 -11.10 8.67
N LYS A 34 34.01 -11.21 9.96
CA LYS A 34 33.56 -12.45 10.60
C LYS A 34 32.54 -12.17 11.72
N PRO A 35 31.64 -13.12 12.05
CA PRO A 35 30.78 -13.03 13.23
C PRO A 35 31.54 -12.65 14.50
N GLY A 36 30.92 -11.85 15.35
CA GLY A 36 31.46 -11.31 16.60
C GLY A 36 32.29 -10.03 16.45
N LYS A 37 32.64 -9.58 15.23
CA LYS A 37 33.34 -8.30 15.03
C LYS A 37 32.39 -7.10 15.14
N GLU A 38 32.91 -5.97 15.62
CA GLU A 38 32.20 -4.69 15.58
C GLU A 38 32.07 -4.17 14.16
N ILE A 39 30.94 -3.49 13.91
CA ILE A 39 30.67 -2.85 12.63
C ILE A 39 31.34 -1.48 12.60
N GLN A 40 32.05 -1.20 11.50
CA GLN A 40 32.60 0.14 11.26
C GLN A 40 31.46 1.09 10.87
N GLU A 41 31.14 2.05 11.74
CA GLU A 41 30.04 3.00 11.51
C GLU A 41 30.15 3.75 10.18
N LYS A 42 31.37 4.07 9.73
CA LYS A 42 31.63 4.74 8.44
C LYS A 42 31.19 3.95 7.21
N LYS A 43 31.03 2.63 7.34
CA LYS A 43 30.55 1.76 6.25
C LYS A 43 29.04 1.61 6.24
N ILE A 44 28.34 2.06 7.27
CA ILE A 44 26.89 1.90 7.39
C ILE A 44 26.21 2.90 6.47
N GLU A 45 25.46 2.40 5.49
CA GLU A 45 24.59 3.20 4.63
C GLU A 45 23.15 3.18 5.14
N LYS A 46 22.68 2.02 5.62
CA LYS A 46 21.30 1.86 6.11
C LYS A 46 21.20 0.78 7.18
N ILE A 47 20.36 1.03 8.18
CA ILE A 47 20.02 0.06 9.24
C ILE A 47 18.53 -0.22 9.18
N PHE A 48 18.19 -1.50 9.17
CA PHE A 48 16.82 -1.98 9.17
C PHE A 48 16.49 -2.60 10.51
N ARG A 49 15.50 -2.00 11.18
CA ARG A 49 14.90 -2.52 12.41
C ARG A 49 13.52 -3.05 12.06
N MET A 50 13.33 -4.35 12.26
CA MET A 50 12.07 -5.03 11.97
C MET A 50 11.36 -5.36 13.27
N ASP A 51 10.03 -5.51 13.21
CA ASP A 51 9.20 -5.66 14.41
C ASP A 51 9.28 -7.07 15.03
N SER A 52 9.78 -8.07 14.28
CA SER A 52 9.89 -9.45 14.78
C SER A 52 11.09 -10.19 14.18
N GLN A 53 11.58 -11.19 14.92
CA GLN A 53 12.66 -12.07 14.48
C GLN A 53 12.31 -12.81 13.17
N ASN A 54 11.05 -13.25 13.03
CA ASN A 54 10.57 -13.91 11.80
C ASN A 54 10.68 -12.97 10.57
N THR A 55 10.31 -11.70 10.74
CA THR A 55 10.45 -10.68 9.68
C THR A 55 11.90 -10.45 9.31
N VAL A 56 12.81 -10.39 10.31
CA VAL A 56 14.25 -10.30 10.09
C VAL A 56 14.73 -11.49 9.25
N ASP A 57 14.40 -12.71 9.64
CA ASP A 57 14.89 -13.93 8.99
C ASP A 57 14.40 -14.06 7.54
N LYS A 58 13.12 -13.73 7.27
CA LYS A 58 12.58 -13.66 5.91
C LYS A 58 13.33 -12.64 5.06
N PHE A 59 13.64 -11.47 5.62
CA PHE A 59 14.36 -10.44 4.88
C PHE A 59 15.80 -10.86 4.59
N LYS A 60 16.49 -11.53 5.52
CA LYS A 60 17.83 -12.09 5.26
C LYS A 60 17.81 -13.07 4.08
N GLN A 61 16.86 -14.00 4.07
CA GLN A 61 16.72 -15.00 3.01
C GLN A 61 16.49 -14.35 1.65
N LEU A 62 15.62 -13.33 1.60
CA LEU A 62 15.36 -12.58 0.37
C LEU A 62 16.63 -11.91 -0.18
N LEU A 63 17.48 -11.38 0.69
CA LEU A 63 18.66 -10.59 0.32
C LEU A 63 19.89 -11.43 -0.04
N GLU A 64 19.92 -12.73 0.29
CA GLU A 64 21.11 -13.58 0.16
C GLU A 64 21.57 -13.71 -1.30
N ASN A 65 20.63 -13.92 -2.23
CA ASN A 65 20.92 -14.13 -3.65
C ASN A 65 20.47 -12.98 -4.56
N MET A 66 20.00 -11.87 -3.99
CA MET A 66 19.47 -10.76 -4.77
C MET A 66 20.57 -9.82 -5.27
N PRO A 67 20.56 -9.40 -6.55
CA PRO A 67 21.51 -8.42 -7.07
C PRO A 67 21.49 -7.11 -6.28
N LEU A 68 22.67 -6.59 -5.91
CA LEU A 68 22.79 -5.35 -5.11
C LEU A 68 22.01 -4.18 -5.73
N LYS A 69 22.02 -4.06 -7.06
CA LYS A 69 21.29 -3.01 -7.78
C LYS A 69 19.78 -3.08 -7.55
N HIS A 70 19.19 -4.28 -7.47
CA HIS A 70 17.76 -4.47 -7.25
C HIS A 70 17.39 -4.06 -5.82
N ILE A 71 18.22 -4.45 -4.85
CA ILE A 71 18.05 -4.07 -3.45
C ILE A 71 18.14 -2.54 -3.31
N GLN A 72 19.17 -1.92 -3.89
CA GLN A 72 19.36 -0.47 -3.82
C GLN A 72 18.22 0.32 -4.48
N ALA A 73 17.76 -0.10 -5.67
CA ALA A 73 16.62 0.51 -6.33
C ALA A 73 15.36 0.44 -5.45
N SER A 74 15.08 -0.74 -4.88
CA SER A 74 13.93 -0.95 -3.98
C SER A 74 14.01 -0.04 -2.74
N MET A 75 15.20 0.08 -2.14
CA MET A 75 15.41 0.96 -0.98
C MET A 75 15.22 2.43 -1.30
N GLU A 76 15.66 2.87 -2.47
CA GLU A 76 15.48 4.25 -2.94
C GLU A 76 14.00 4.54 -3.20
N ILE A 77 13.28 3.63 -3.85
CA ILE A 77 11.82 3.74 -4.09
C ILE A 77 11.06 3.88 -2.77
N ILE A 78 11.34 3.01 -1.79
CA ILE A 78 10.68 3.08 -0.47
C ILE A 78 11.03 4.38 0.26
N THR A 79 12.28 4.86 0.12
CA THR A 79 12.72 6.12 0.75
C THR A 79 12.01 7.31 0.12
N TYR A 80 11.91 7.34 -1.21
CA TYR A 80 11.15 8.33 -1.95
C TYR A 80 9.67 8.30 -1.55
N ALA A 81 9.03 7.12 -1.51
CA ALA A 81 7.65 6.94 -1.09
C ALA A 81 7.38 7.53 0.31
N LYS A 82 8.26 7.25 1.28
CA LYS A 82 8.17 7.80 2.64
C LYS A 82 8.29 9.34 2.65
N SER A 83 9.15 9.89 1.81
CA SER A 83 9.35 11.35 1.74
C SER A 83 8.17 12.09 1.11
N VAL A 84 7.53 11.50 0.09
CA VAL A 84 6.42 12.11 -0.64
C VAL A 84 5.11 11.99 0.14
N LEU A 85 4.80 10.81 0.67
CA LEU A 85 3.51 10.56 1.32
C LEU A 85 3.41 11.20 2.72
N ASN A 86 4.54 11.46 3.37
CA ASN A 86 4.59 11.94 4.76
C ASN A 86 3.73 11.08 5.73
N ARG A 87 3.64 9.78 5.45
CA ARG A 87 2.86 8.79 6.21
C ARG A 87 3.79 7.69 6.71
N ARG A 88 3.39 7.00 7.78
CA ARG A 88 4.12 5.82 8.26
C ARG A 88 3.81 4.64 7.35
N LEU A 89 4.85 4.03 6.80
CA LEU A 89 4.76 2.75 6.07
C LEU A 89 5.23 1.62 6.98
N ASN A 90 4.48 0.52 7.01
CA ASN A 90 4.90 -0.70 7.70
C ASN A 90 6.26 -1.17 7.19
N GLN A 91 7.15 -1.62 8.09
CA GLN A 91 8.51 -2.06 7.75
C GLN A 91 8.53 -3.27 6.81
N ASN A 92 7.47 -4.08 6.80
CA ASN A 92 7.28 -5.21 5.90
C ASN A 92 7.30 -4.80 4.41
N ILE A 93 7.11 -3.51 4.08
CA ILE A 93 7.28 -3.00 2.71
C ILE A 93 8.69 -3.29 2.16
N TYR A 94 9.71 -3.31 3.02
CA TYR A 94 11.07 -3.64 2.60
C TYR A 94 11.21 -5.08 2.12
N ILE A 95 10.35 -5.99 2.59
CA ILE A 95 10.28 -7.36 2.09
C ILE A 95 9.40 -7.38 0.85
N THR A 96 8.15 -6.94 0.97
CA THR A 96 7.14 -7.16 -0.07
C THR A 96 7.44 -6.41 -1.35
N LEU A 97 7.90 -5.15 -1.27
CA LEU A 97 8.21 -4.36 -2.48
C LEU A 97 9.54 -4.77 -3.10
N THR A 98 10.54 -5.14 -2.28
CA THR A 98 11.84 -5.60 -2.79
C THR A 98 11.70 -6.94 -3.51
N ASP A 99 10.93 -7.87 -2.95
CA ASP A 99 10.59 -9.14 -3.58
C ASP A 99 9.83 -8.92 -4.90
N HIS A 100 8.80 -8.06 -4.88
CA HIS A 100 8.04 -7.72 -6.07
C HIS A 100 8.91 -7.11 -7.18
N ILE A 101 9.77 -6.13 -6.88
CA ILE A 101 10.66 -5.50 -7.87
C ILE A 101 11.63 -6.52 -8.44
N ASN A 102 12.25 -7.35 -7.59
CA ASN A 102 13.17 -8.37 -8.07
C ASN A 102 12.47 -9.34 -9.01
N PHE A 103 11.30 -9.85 -8.61
CA PHE A 103 10.52 -10.77 -9.42
C PHE A 103 10.00 -10.13 -10.72
N ALA A 104 9.61 -8.85 -10.69
CA ALA A 104 9.19 -8.07 -11.85
C ALA A 104 10.31 -7.92 -12.90
N ILE A 105 11.56 -7.77 -12.44
CA ILE A 105 12.73 -7.71 -13.32
C ILE A 105 13.07 -9.11 -13.87
N GLU A 106 13.06 -10.14 -13.02
CA GLU A 106 13.34 -11.52 -13.41
C GLU A 106 12.35 -12.00 -14.48
N ARG A 107 11.05 -11.82 -14.26
CA ARG A 107 10.00 -12.20 -15.21
C ARG A 107 10.11 -11.45 -16.54
N LEU A 108 10.49 -10.16 -16.51
CA LEU A 108 10.68 -9.39 -17.73
C LEU A 108 11.83 -9.96 -18.57
N ASN A 109 12.93 -10.39 -17.93
CA ASN A 109 14.04 -11.05 -18.62
C ASN A 109 13.64 -12.40 -19.23
N GLU A 110 12.62 -13.06 -18.69
CA GLU A 110 11.99 -14.26 -19.23
C GLU A 110 10.90 -13.96 -20.29
N ASN A 111 10.72 -12.68 -20.68
CA ASN A 111 9.69 -12.19 -21.58
C ASN A 111 8.25 -12.43 -21.07
N MET A 112 8.07 -12.47 -19.75
CA MET A 112 6.77 -12.59 -19.10
C MET A 112 6.33 -11.23 -18.54
N THR A 113 5.20 -10.73 -19.04
CA THR A 113 4.59 -9.47 -18.57
C THR A 113 3.17 -9.71 -18.10
N PHE A 114 2.78 -9.11 -16.97
CA PHE A 114 1.43 -9.22 -16.44
C PHE A 114 0.70 -7.89 -16.50
N THR A 115 -0.59 -7.97 -16.84
CA THR A 115 -1.50 -6.83 -16.83
C THR A 115 -2.08 -6.63 -15.43
N ASN A 116 -2.22 -5.39 -15.01
CA ASN A 116 -2.93 -5.03 -13.79
C ASN A 116 -4.41 -4.74 -14.13
N PRO A 117 -5.35 -5.64 -13.76
CA PRO A 117 -6.76 -5.47 -14.08
C PRO A 117 -7.40 -4.27 -13.37
N LEU A 118 -6.75 -3.73 -12.33
CA LEU A 118 -7.20 -2.60 -11.53
C LEU A 118 -6.40 -1.32 -11.82
N LEU A 119 -5.62 -1.27 -12.91
CA LEU A 119 -4.74 -0.13 -13.19
C LEU A 119 -5.50 1.20 -13.23
N HIS A 120 -6.70 1.21 -13.80
CA HIS A 120 -7.55 2.40 -13.86
C HIS A 120 -7.98 2.84 -12.46
N GLU A 121 -8.47 1.91 -11.65
CA GLU A 121 -8.90 2.13 -10.27
C GLU A 121 -7.73 2.61 -9.41
N VAL A 122 -6.55 2.03 -9.58
CA VAL A 122 -5.35 2.41 -8.83
C VAL A 122 -4.96 3.86 -9.15
N LYS A 123 -4.99 4.27 -10.42
CA LYS A 123 -4.75 5.67 -10.82
C LYS A 123 -5.75 6.63 -10.20
N ALA A 124 -7.02 6.23 -10.12
CA ALA A 124 -8.09 7.07 -9.60
C ALA A 124 -8.06 7.16 -8.06
N PHE A 125 -7.85 6.04 -7.37
CA PHE A 125 -8.02 5.95 -5.91
C PHE A 125 -6.73 6.17 -5.10
N TYR A 126 -5.58 5.89 -5.74
CA TYR A 126 -4.26 5.92 -5.13
C TYR A 126 -3.29 6.74 -5.99
N LYS A 127 -3.71 7.95 -6.36
CA LYS A 127 -2.97 8.80 -7.31
C LYS A 127 -1.53 9.08 -6.85
N GLU A 128 -1.33 9.40 -5.57
CA GLU A 128 0.01 9.68 -5.04
C GLU A 128 0.90 8.43 -5.09
N GLU A 129 0.34 7.29 -4.68
CA GLU A 129 0.99 5.99 -4.67
C GLU A 129 1.31 5.51 -6.11
N TYR A 130 0.43 5.79 -7.08
CA TYR A 130 0.65 5.50 -8.50
C TYR A 130 1.78 6.33 -9.10
N LEU A 131 1.84 7.64 -8.80
CA LEU A 131 2.94 8.51 -9.25
C LEU A 131 4.30 8.05 -8.68
N ILE A 132 4.30 7.49 -7.47
CA ILE A 132 5.50 6.84 -6.91
C ILE A 132 5.84 5.57 -7.69
N GLY A 133 4.85 4.80 -8.14
CA GLY A 133 5.04 3.66 -9.05
C GLY A 133 5.66 4.06 -10.38
N GLU A 134 5.23 5.17 -10.98
CA GLU A 134 5.85 5.69 -12.21
C GLU A 134 7.30 6.15 -11.98
N TYR A 135 7.56 6.83 -10.87
CA TYR A 135 8.93 7.15 -10.44
C TYR A 135 9.78 5.89 -10.29
N ALA A 136 9.23 4.83 -9.71
CA ALA A 136 9.93 3.58 -9.51
C ALA A 136 10.34 2.90 -10.83
N ILE A 137 9.44 2.87 -11.81
CA ILE A 137 9.75 2.36 -13.16
C ILE A 137 10.91 3.16 -13.77
N ALA A 138 10.84 4.49 -13.74
CA ALA A 138 11.88 5.35 -14.30
C ALA A 138 13.24 5.18 -13.59
N LEU A 139 13.23 4.98 -12.27
CA LEU A 139 14.45 4.70 -11.50
C LEU A 139 15.07 3.34 -11.89
N ILE A 140 14.23 2.31 -12.03
CA ILE A 140 14.66 0.97 -12.44
C ILE A 140 15.28 1.01 -13.84
N GLU A 141 14.63 1.67 -14.78
CA GLU A 141 15.16 1.87 -16.12
C GLU A 141 16.53 2.54 -16.10
N ARG A 142 16.68 3.61 -15.31
CA ARG A 142 17.94 4.35 -15.21
C ARG A 142 19.09 3.54 -14.58
N TRP A 143 18.83 2.74 -13.54
CA TRP A 143 19.89 2.08 -12.76
C TRP A 143 20.20 0.66 -13.22
N ILE A 144 19.17 -0.04 -13.70
CA ILE A 144 19.22 -1.46 -14.04
C ILE A 144 19.19 -1.63 -15.57
N GLY A 145 18.62 -0.69 -16.32
CA GLY A 145 18.60 -0.72 -17.78
C GLY A 145 17.45 -1.53 -18.36
N VAL A 146 16.39 -1.77 -17.59
CA VAL A 146 15.19 -2.49 -18.03
C VAL A 146 13.95 -1.60 -17.92
N THR A 147 13.12 -1.61 -18.94
CA THR A 147 11.88 -0.81 -18.98
C THR A 147 10.71 -1.71 -18.57
N LEU A 148 10.24 -1.53 -17.34
CA LEU A 148 9.06 -2.22 -16.83
C LEU A 148 7.77 -1.66 -17.47
N PRO A 149 6.74 -2.50 -17.71
CA PRO A 149 5.47 -2.02 -18.24
C PRO A 149 4.72 -1.16 -17.22
N VAL A 150 3.84 -0.28 -17.71
CA VAL A 150 3.06 0.66 -16.89
C VAL A 150 2.20 -0.02 -15.80
N ASP A 151 1.82 -1.28 -16.03
CA ASP A 151 1.11 -2.12 -15.07
C ASP A 151 1.87 -2.29 -13.74
N GLU A 152 3.20 -2.28 -13.78
CA GLU A 152 4.05 -2.38 -12.58
C GLU A 152 3.93 -1.15 -11.69
N ALA A 153 3.68 0.04 -12.26
CA ALA A 153 3.40 1.22 -11.45
C ALA A 153 2.14 1.00 -10.61
N GLY A 154 1.14 0.31 -11.17
CA GLY A 154 -0.06 -0.08 -10.44
C GLY A 154 0.22 -1.10 -9.34
N PHE A 155 1.03 -2.12 -9.59
CA PHE A 155 1.38 -3.10 -8.55
C PHE A 155 2.24 -2.50 -7.43
N ILE A 156 3.22 -1.65 -7.77
CA ILE A 156 4.04 -0.91 -6.80
C ILE A 156 3.15 -0.01 -5.92
N ALA A 157 2.20 0.69 -6.52
CA ALA A 157 1.24 1.50 -5.78
C ALA A 157 0.45 0.66 -4.77
N LEU A 158 -0.05 -0.52 -5.17
CA LEU A 158 -0.76 -1.43 -4.26
C LEU A 158 0.12 -1.93 -3.11
N HIS A 159 1.41 -2.19 -3.34
CA HIS A 159 2.35 -2.52 -2.27
C HIS A 159 2.56 -1.37 -1.27
N ILE A 160 2.55 -0.13 -1.75
CA ILE A 160 2.64 1.06 -0.90
C ILE A 160 1.36 1.22 -0.07
N VAL A 161 0.19 1.12 -0.70
CA VAL A 161 -1.12 1.21 -0.04
C VAL A 161 -1.26 0.14 1.04
N ASN A 162 -0.87 -1.10 0.73
CA ASN A 162 -0.82 -2.19 1.69
C ASN A 162 -0.01 -1.79 2.94
N ALA A 163 1.18 -1.21 2.73
CA ALA A 163 2.07 -0.81 3.81
C ALA A 163 1.58 0.40 4.61
N GLU A 164 0.85 1.32 3.99
CA GLU A 164 0.20 2.44 4.69
C GLU A 164 -0.88 1.96 5.64
N PHE A 165 -1.68 0.98 5.22
CA PHE A 165 -2.83 0.49 5.99
C PHE A 165 -2.54 -0.74 6.82
N ASN A 166 -1.32 -1.28 6.76
CA ASN A 166 -0.94 -2.49 7.47
C ASN A 166 -1.87 -3.68 7.16
N THR A 167 -2.23 -3.85 5.89
CA THR A 167 -3.19 -4.86 5.41
C THR A 167 -2.51 -5.94 4.54
N GLY A 168 -3.22 -7.02 4.19
CA GLY A 168 -2.73 -7.95 3.17
C GLY A 168 -2.88 -7.41 1.74
N MET A 169 -2.13 -7.96 0.78
CA MET A 169 -2.30 -7.63 -0.65
C MET A 169 -3.72 -7.97 -1.11
N ARG A 170 -4.25 -9.11 -0.65
CA ARG A 170 -5.64 -9.52 -0.90
C ARG A 170 -6.64 -8.47 -0.39
N ASP A 171 -6.47 -8.03 0.84
CA ASP A 171 -7.33 -7.00 1.46
C ASP A 171 -7.27 -5.68 0.70
N THR A 172 -6.07 -5.29 0.22
CA THR A 172 -5.89 -4.07 -0.58
C THR A 172 -6.65 -4.16 -1.92
N ILE A 173 -6.62 -5.33 -2.56
CA ILE A 173 -7.41 -5.61 -3.78
C ILE A 173 -8.91 -5.58 -3.46
N ASP A 174 -9.34 -6.20 -2.36
CA ASP A 174 -10.73 -6.24 -1.93
C ASP A 174 -11.28 -4.84 -1.60
N ILE A 175 -10.48 -3.97 -0.96
CA ILE A 175 -10.79 -2.55 -0.74
C ILE A 175 -11.00 -1.84 -2.08
N THR A 176 -10.08 -2.03 -3.01
CA THR A 176 -10.11 -1.38 -4.32
C THR A 176 -11.36 -1.78 -5.11
N ASN A 177 -11.71 -3.07 -5.08
CA ASN A 177 -12.93 -3.60 -5.69
C ASN A 177 -14.19 -3.05 -5.01
N LEU A 178 -14.20 -2.91 -3.68
CA LEU A 178 -15.33 -2.33 -2.96
C LEU A 178 -15.57 -0.90 -3.43
N ILE A 179 -14.52 -0.06 -3.43
CA ILE A 179 -14.60 1.34 -3.86
C ILE A 179 -15.10 1.42 -5.31
N GLN A 180 -14.56 0.61 -6.21
CA GLN A 180 -14.97 0.56 -7.61
C GLN A 180 -16.46 0.24 -7.77
N ASN A 181 -16.96 -0.78 -7.06
CA ASN A 181 -18.36 -1.18 -7.13
C ASN A 181 -19.30 -0.14 -6.50
N VAL A 182 -18.89 0.49 -5.39
CA VAL A 182 -19.68 1.59 -4.79
C VAL A 182 -19.76 2.78 -5.74
N VAL A 183 -18.64 3.18 -6.36
CA VAL A 183 -18.62 4.24 -7.38
C VAL A 183 -19.53 3.88 -8.55
N LYS A 184 -19.52 2.62 -8.99
CA LYS A 184 -20.41 2.12 -10.05
C LYS A 184 -21.88 2.22 -9.67
N ILE A 185 -22.26 1.81 -8.45
CA ILE A 185 -23.63 1.93 -7.93
C ILE A 185 -24.09 3.39 -7.99
N VAL A 186 -23.25 4.35 -7.55
CA VAL A 186 -23.58 5.78 -7.60
C VAL A 186 -23.78 6.26 -9.04
N LYS A 187 -22.85 5.92 -9.95
CA LYS A 187 -22.94 6.28 -11.38
C LYS A 187 -24.24 5.77 -12.01
N GLU A 188 -24.57 4.49 -11.77
CA GLU A 188 -25.77 3.85 -12.31
C GLU A 188 -27.07 4.37 -11.69
N PHE A 189 -27.09 4.61 -10.37
CA PHE A 189 -28.28 5.09 -9.67
C PHE A 189 -28.73 6.48 -10.16
N PHE A 190 -27.78 7.38 -10.41
CA PHE A 190 -28.06 8.73 -10.86
C PHE A 190 -27.96 8.92 -12.37
N GLY A 191 -27.54 7.89 -13.11
CA GLY A 191 -27.31 8.00 -14.57
C GLY A 191 -26.29 9.08 -14.92
N MET A 192 -25.26 9.27 -14.09
CA MET A 192 -24.28 10.34 -14.24
C MET A 192 -22.84 9.83 -14.28
N ASN A 193 -21.97 10.61 -14.93
CA ASN A 193 -20.52 10.46 -14.79
C ASN A 193 -20.04 11.27 -13.58
N LEU A 194 -18.96 10.80 -12.95
CA LEU A 194 -18.32 11.49 -11.84
C LEU A 194 -17.01 12.10 -12.33
N ASP A 195 -16.74 13.34 -11.93
CA ASP A 195 -15.45 13.98 -12.18
C ASP A 195 -14.41 13.46 -11.18
N GLU A 196 -13.58 12.51 -11.64
CA GLU A 196 -12.55 11.84 -10.84
C GLU A 196 -11.40 12.79 -10.42
N MET A 197 -11.32 13.97 -11.04
CA MET A 197 -10.35 15.02 -10.70
C MET A 197 -10.90 16.01 -9.68
N SER A 198 -12.20 15.98 -9.39
CA SER A 198 -12.83 16.90 -8.43
C SER A 198 -12.44 16.60 -6.98
N LEU A 199 -12.32 17.65 -6.17
CA LEU A 199 -12.06 17.52 -4.73
C LEU A 199 -13.17 16.75 -4.01
N ASN A 200 -14.42 16.87 -4.46
CA ASN A 200 -15.55 16.16 -3.87
C ASN A 200 -15.46 14.65 -4.12
N TYR A 201 -15.05 14.24 -5.32
CA TYR A 201 -14.80 12.85 -5.63
C TYR A 201 -13.63 12.28 -4.82
N GLN A 202 -12.51 13.01 -4.74
CA GLN A 202 -11.37 12.59 -3.92
C GLN A 202 -11.75 12.37 -2.46
N ARG A 203 -12.53 13.30 -1.87
CA ARG A 203 -13.05 13.16 -0.50
C ARG A 203 -13.98 11.95 -0.34
N PHE A 204 -14.81 11.66 -1.34
CA PHE A 204 -15.67 10.48 -1.33
C PHE A 204 -14.84 9.19 -1.36
N VAL A 205 -13.87 9.08 -2.28
CA VAL A 205 -12.97 7.92 -2.36
C VAL A 205 -12.16 7.75 -1.07
N THR A 206 -11.66 8.83 -0.47
CA THR A 206 -10.98 8.76 0.83
C THR A 206 -11.91 8.22 1.92
N HIS A 207 -13.16 8.69 1.99
CA HIS A 207 -14.14 8.15 2.94
C HIS A 207 -14.41 6.67 2.70
N LEU A 208 -14.58 6.25 1.44
CA LEU A 208 -14.73 4.83 1.09
C LEU A 208 -13.50 3.99 1.43
N ARG A 209 -12.27 4.51 1.28
CA ARG A 209 -11.04 3.81 1.71
C ARG A 209 -11.10 3.47 3.20
N PHE A 210 -11.46 4.44 4.05
CA PHE A 210 -11.59 4.21 5.49
C PHE A 210 -12.74 3.27 5.85
N LEU A 211 -13.90 3.41 5.19
CA LEU A 211 -15.03 2.51 5.40
C LEU A 211 -14.68 1.07 5.00
N ALA A 212 -14.08 0.87 3.83
CA ALA A 212 -13.66 -0.43 3.33
C ALA A 212 -12.64 -1.11 4.25
N GLN A 213 -11.69 -0.34 4.81
CA GLN A 213 -10.74 -0.86 5.80
C GLN A 213 -11.43 -1.40 7.04
N ARG A 214 -12.36 -0.63 7.61
CA ARG A 214 -13.14 -1.09 8.77
C ARG A 214 -13.93 -2.35 8.45
N ILE A 215 -14.52 -2.43 7.25
CA ILE A 215 -15.27 -3.59 6.79
C ILE A 215 -14.36 -4.83 6.72
N ILE A 216 -13.18 -4.73 6.09
CA ILE A 216 -12.25 -5.86 5.99
C ILE A 216 -11.65 -6.25 7.32
N ALA A 217 -11.31 -5.27 8.17
CA ALA A 217 -10.85 -5.49 9.54
C ALA A 217 -11.96 -6.07 10.45
N LYS A 218 -13.21 -6.13 9.98
CA LYS A 218 -14.41 -6.55 10.72
C LYS A 218 -14.60 -5.73 12.00
N GLU A 219 -14.23 -4.47 11.94
CA GLU A 219 -14.47 -3.54 13.03
C GLU A 219 -15.97 -3.20 13.04
N LEU A 220 -16.59 -3.37 14.22
CA LEU A 220 -17.97 -2.96 14.46
C LEU A 220 -17.96 -1.55 15.05
N LEU A 221 -18.66 -0.63 14.39
CA LEU A 221 -18.92 0.68 14.94
C LEU A 221 -20.20 0.62 15.78
N ASN A 222 -20.08 1.02 17.05
CA ASN A 222 -21.22 1.31 17.90
C ASN A 222 -21.42 2.83 17.91
N SER A 223 -22.11 3.35 16.91
CA SER A 223 -22.58 4.74 16.95
C SER A 223 -23.97 4.83 16.31
N GLU A 224 -24.92 5.31 17.11
CA GLU A 224 -26.29 5.56 16.68
C GLU A 224 -26.61 7.03 16.94
N ASN A 225 -26.54 7.85 15.89
CA ASN A 225 -27.04 9.21 15.92
C ASN A 225 -28.34 9.32 15.10
N SER A 226 -29.45 8.90 15.72
CA SER A 226 -30.76 8.84 15.08
C SER A 226 -31.25 10.21 14.57
N GLU A 227 -30.92 11.30 15.26
CA GLU A 227 -31.26 12.67 14.84
C GLU A 227 -30.53 13.07 13.56
N PHE A 228 -29.22 12.78 13.47
CA PHE A 228 -28.44 13.03 12.25
C PHE A 228 -29.01 12.27 11.05
N ASN A 229 -29.30 10.98 11.23
CA ASN A 229 -29.83 10.13 10.16
C ASN A 229 -31.18 10.65 9.65
N ARG A 230 -32.07 11.03 10.57
CA ARG A 230 -33.37 11.61 10.22
C ARG A 230 -33.22 12.92 9.42
N LEU A 231 -32.31 13.79 9.84
CA LEU A 231 -32.07 15.07 9.16
C LEU A 231 -31.56 14.85 7.73
N ILE A 232 -30.60 13.95 7.54
CA ILE A 232 -30.04 13.66 6.22
C ILE A 232 -31.09 13.01 5.30
N LEU A 233 -31.91 12.09 5.82
CA LEU A 233 -33.02 11.50 5.06
C LEU A 233 -34.03 12.55 4.59
N GLN A 234 -34.32 13.57 5.41
CA GLN A 234 -35.24 14.65 5.05
C GLN A 234 -34.64 15.61 4.02
N LEU A 235 -33.36 15.97 4.16
CA LEU A 235 -32.70 16.94 3.28
C LEU A 235 -32.28 16.35 1.93
N TYR A 236 -31.82 15.10 1.91
CA TYR A 236 -31.20 14.43 0.76
C TYR A 236 -31.81 13.03 0.54
N PRO A 237 -33.12 12.92 0.29
CA PRO A 237 -33.81 11.62 0.24
C PRO A 237 -33.31 10.71 -0.90
N GLU A 238 -32.97 11.27 -2.06
CA GLU A 238 -32.44 10.50 -3.19
C GLU A 238 -31.04 9.94 -2.90
N GLU A 239 -30.15 10.78 -2.34
CA GLU A 239 -28.80 10.37 -1.98
C GLU A 239 -28.81 9.35 -0.85
N TYR A 240 -29.72 9.50 0.11
CA TYR A 240 -29.93 8.51 1.17
C TYR A 240 -30.42 7.17 0.62
N ALA A 241 -31.33 7.18 -0.35
CA ALA A 241 -31.77 5.96 -1.03
C ALA A 241 -30.62 5.27 -1.79
N CYS A 242 -29.71 6.03 -2.41
CA CYS A 242 -28.49 5.46 -2.99
C CYS A 242 -27.57 4.86 -1.93
N SER A 243 -27.40 5.51 -0.78
CA SER A 243 -26.60 4.97 0.33
C SER A 243 -27.17 3.68 0.91
N LEU A 244 -28.50 3.53 0.96
CA LEU A 244 -29.14 2.28 1.36
C LEU A 244 -28.81 1.14 0.40
N LYS A 245 -28.80 1.38 -0.92
CA LYS A 245 -28.35 0.36 -1.90
C LYS A 245 -26.88 -0.02 -1.70
N ILE A 246 -26.03 0.95 -1.35
CA ILE A 246 -24.62 0.68 -1.03
C ILE A 246 -24.51 -0.18 0.24
N LYS A 247 -25.28 0.14 1.28
CA LYS A 247 -25.38 -0.66 2.52
C LYS A 247 -25.81 -2.10 2.22
N ASP A 248 -26.84 -2.29 1.40
CA ASP A 248 -27.32 -3.63 1.01
C ASP A 248 -26.26 -4.41 0.24
N TYR A 249 -25.58 -3.77 -0.72
CA TYR A 249 -24.45 -4.37 -1.44
C TYR A 249 -23.32 -4.82 -0.51
N ILE A 250 -22.91 -3.96 0.43
CA ILE A 250 -21.85 -4.28 1.40
C ILE A 250 -22.26 -5.46 2.27
N LYS A 251 -23.53 -5.49 2.70
CA LYS A 251 -24.09 -6.58 3.52
C LYS A 251 -24.12 -7.91 2.77
N GLU A 252 -24.49 -7.91 1.49
CA GLU A 252 -24.55 -9.12 0.67
C GLU A 252 -23.15 -9.70 0.38
N ILE A 253 -22.22 -8.86 -0.07
CA ILE A 253 -20.90 -9.30 -0.55
C ILE A 253 -19.90 -9.51 0.59
N TYR A 254 -19.86 -8.58 1.54
CA TYR A 254 -18.84 -8.56 2.61
C TYR A 254 -19.38 -9.04 3.96
N ARG A 255 -20.69 -9.33 4.06
CA ARG A 255 -21.36 -9.77 5.31
C ARG A 255 -21.14 -8.81 6.48
N HIS A 256 -21.07 -7.51 6.17
CA HIS A 256 -20.91 -6.43 7.14
C HIS A 256 -22.14 -5.53 7.12
N ASP A 257 -22.68 -5.21 8.30
CA ASP A 257 -23.81 -4.30 8.43
C ASP A 257 -23.32 -2.88 8.67
N VAL A 258 -23.45 -2.03 7.66
CA VAL A 258 -23.07 -0.61 7.75
C VAL A 258 -24.05 0.11 8.66
N THR A 259 -23.54 0.89 9.61
CA THR A 259 -24.41 1.63 10.54
C THR A 259 -25.25 2.67 9.81
N ASP A 260 -26.37 3.06 10.41
CA ASP A 260 -27.22 4.10 9.81
C ASP A 260 -26.50 5.45 9.76
N GLU A 261 -25.60 5.72 10.70
CA GLU A 261 -24.77 6.92 10.69
C GLU A 261 -23.80 6.94 9.50
N GLU A 262 -23.10 5.83 9.23
CA GLU A 262 -22.24 5.72 8.03
C GLU A 262 -23.07 5.82 6.74
N THR A 263 -24.30 5.28 6.74
CA THR A 263 -25.25 5.42 5.62
C THR A 263 -25.60 6.89 5.37
N ALA A 264 -25.85 7.66 6.42
CA ALA A 264 -26.09 9.10 6.32
C ALA A 264 -24.83 9.87 5.85
N TYR A 265 -23.64 9.52 6.34
CA TYR A 265 -22.39 10.12 5.86
C TYR A 265 -22.14 9.87 4.37
N LEU A 266 -22.38 8.64 3.89
CA LEU A 266 -22.33 8.32 2.47
C LEU A 266 -23.27 9.21 1.65
N ALA A 267 -24.49 9.46 2.15
CA ALA A 267 -25.47 10.30 1.46
C ALA A 267 -24.98 11.75 1.33
N VAL A 268 -24.33 12.29 2.38
CA VAL A 268 -23.73 13.62 2.35
C VAL A 268 -22.59 13.70 1.31
N HIS A 269 -21.74 12.68 1.23
CA HIS A 269 -20.67 12.65 0.23
C HIS A 269 -21.23 12.58 -1.19
N ILE A 270 -22.21 11.70 -1.43
CA ILE A 270 -22.90 11.59 -2.72
C ILE A 270 -23.52 12.93 -3.11
N LYS A 271 -24.20 13.61 -2.18
CA LYS A 271 -24.79 14.93 -2.42
C LYS A 271 -23.76 15.93 -2.93
N ARG A 272 -22.60 15.98 -2.28
CA ARG A 272 -21.50 16.90 -2.66
C ARG A 272 -20.90 16.59 -4.02
N MET A 273 -20.88 15.33 -4.46
CA MET A 273 -20.43 14.98 -5.81
C MET A 273 -21.43 15.35 -6.89
N ARG A 274 -22.72 15.50 -6.54
CA ARG A 274 -23.79 15.89 -7.45
C ARG A 274 -23.96 17.42 -7.59
N MET A 275 -23.29 18.21 -6.74
CA MET A 275 -23.30 19.68 -6.78
C MET A 275 -22.21 20.21 -7.70
#